data_AF-A0A8C6XMM7-F1
#
_entry.id   AF-A0A8C6XMM7-F1
#
_cell.length_a   1.000
_cell.length_b   1.000
_cell.length_c   1.000
_cell.angle_alpha   90.00
_cell.angle_beta   90.00
_cell.angle_gamma   90.00
#
_symmetry.space_group_name_H-M   'P 1'
#
loop_
_entity.id
_entity.type
_entity.pdbx_description
1 polymer ?
#
loop_
_entity_poly.entity_id
_entity_poly.type
_entity_poly.pdbx_seq_one_letter_code
_entity_poly.pdbx_strand_id
1 'polypeptide(L)'
;KVNLSDSAHAIIVLIISVSGEDYEAVKVAILRGDAVKSEAQRQRFRQFYCQEVEDPRKVQSHLEELCHQWLKPESHTKDQILELLILEQFLASLPPKLQDWVQSKRPQTSSQAVALMENFLRSQPEVKSKPCQV
;
A
#
# COMPACT_ATOMS: atom_id res chain seq x y z
N LYS A 1 17.64 -0.39 -52.49
CA LYS A 1 17.52 -1.56 -51.58
C LYS A 1 17.51 -0.99 -50.16
N VAL A 2 16.34 -0.74 -49.58
CA VAL A 2 16.26 -0.14 -48.23
C VAL A 2 16.74 -1.22 -47.27
N ASN A 3 17.74 -0.88 -46.45
CA ASN A 3 18.44 -1.83 -45.61
C ASN A 3 17.47 -2.34 -44.52
N LEU A 4 17.12 -3.62 -44.53
CA LEU A 4 16.18 -4.23 -43.55
C LEU A 4 16.61 -3.96 -42.10
N SER A 5 17.90 -3.74 -41.87
CA SER A 5 18.48 -3.36 -40.58
C SER A 5 17.95 -2.03 -40.04
N ASP A 6 17.76 -1.02 -40.89
CA ASP A 6 17.35 0.32 -40.44
C ASP A 6 15.86 0.35 -40.06
N SER A 7 15.02 -0.43 -40.75
CA SER A 7 13.62 -0.63 -40.36
C SER A 7 13.47 -1.47 -39.09
N ALA A 8 14.28 -2.50 -38.91
CA ALA A 8 14.25 -3.30 -37.68
C ALA A 8 14.65 -2.47 -36.45
N HIS A 9 15.68 -1.62 -36.57
CA HIS A 9 16.05 -0.69 -35.51
C HIS A 9 14.95 0.34 -35.24
N ALA A 10 14.33 0.90 -36.28
CA ALA A 10 13.20 1.81 -36.11
C ALA A 10 12.02 1.14 -35.40
N ILE A 11 11.74 -0.13 -35.68
CA ILE A 11 10.69 -0.91 -35.00
C ILE A 11 11.06 -1.20 -33.54
N ILE A 12 12.30 -1.59 -33.23
CA ILE A 12 12.75 -1.84 -31.85
C ILE A 12 12.71 -0.54 -31.04
N VAL A 13 13.17 0.57 -31.61
CA VAL A 13 13.10 1.89 -30.97
C VAL A 13 11.65 2.33 -30.82
N LEU A 14 10.77 2.06 -31.78
CA LEU A 14 9.34 2.31 -31.67
C LEU A 14 8.71 1.46 -30.55
N ILE A 15 9.01 0.16 -30.45
CA ILE A 15 8.50 -0.73 -29.40
C ILE A 15 8.97 -0.25 -28.00
N ILE A 16 10.23 0.15 -27.88
CA ILE A 16 10.78 0.68 -26.61
C ILE A 16 10.19 2.06 -26.29
N SER A 17 9.96 2.91 -27.30
CA SER A 17 9.37 4.24 -27.14
C SER A 17 7.85 4.20 -26.95
N VAL A 18 7.18 3.14 -27.43
CA VAL A 18 5.73 2.95 -27.36
C VAL A 18 5.26 2.57 -25.96
N SER A 19 6.13 2.23 -24.99
CA SER A 19 5.60 2.09 -23.64
C SER A 19 6.58 2.10 -22.46
N GLY A 20 7.40 3.14 -22.35
CA GLY A 20 7.87 3.54 -21.01
C GLY A 20 6.71 4.00 -20.12
N GLU A 21 5.69 4.61 -20.73
CA GLU A 21 4.54 5.19 -20.05
C GLU A 21 3.47 4.15 -19.65
N ASP A 22 3.11 3.18 -20.49
CA ASP A 22 2.13 2.16 -20.07
C ASP A 22 2.76 1.06 -19.21
N TYR A 23 4.05 0.75 -19.33
CA TYR A 23 4.68 -0.18 -18.37
C TYR A 23 4.64 0.39 -16.94
N GLU A 24 4.96 1.67 -16.78
CA GLU A 24 4.88 2.32 -15.48
C GLU A 24 3.41 2.45 -15.02
N ALA A 25 2.49 2.73 -15.93
CA ALA A 25 1.05 2.74 -15.62
C ALA A 25 0.54 1.35 -15.14
N VAL A 26 0.96 0.28 -15.81
CA VAL A 26 0.63 -1.11 -15.44
C VAL A 26 1.23 -1.47 -14.08
N LYS A 27 2.50 -1.13 -13.85
CA LYS A 27 3.17 -1.34 -12.56
C LYS A 27 2.45 -0.60 -11.43
N VAL A 28 2.07 0.66 -11.64
CA VAL A 28 1.28 1.44 -10.68
C VAL A 28 -0.08 0.79 -10.44
N ALA A 29 -0.75 0.29 -11.47
CA ALA A 29 -2.04 -0.39 -11.34
C ALA A 29 -1.94 -1.70 -10.54
N ILE A 30 -0.90 -2.50 -10.78
CA ILE A 30 -0.63 -3.74 -10.03
C ILE A 30 -0.35 -3.42 -8.56
N LEU A 31 0.56 -2.48 -8.28
CA LEU A 31 0.88 -2.07 -6.91
C LEU A 31 -0.35 -1.52 -6.17
N ARG A 32 -1.23 -0.78 -6.86
CA ARG A 32 -2.51 -0.32 -6.30
C ARG A 32 -3.49 -1.46 -6.08
N GLY A 33 -3.51 -2.47 -6.94
CA GLY A 33 -4.33 -3.67 -6.76
C GLY A 33 -3.89 -4.45 -5.52
N ASP A 34 -2.59 -4.59 -5.33
CA ASP A 34 -2.01 -5.26 -4.17
C ASP A 34 -2.25 -4.48 -2.88
N ALA A 35 -2.16 -3.15 -2.93
CA ALA A 35 -2.55 -2.27 -1.83
C ALA A 35 -3.97 -2.54 -1.31
N VAL A 36 -4.94 -2.62 -2.22
CA VAL A 36 -6.35 -2.82 -1.89
C VAL A 36 -6.57 -4.20 -1.28
N LYS A 37 -5.95 -5.23 -1.85
CA LYS A 37 -6.03 -6.58 -1.32
C LYS A 37 -5.42 -6.66 0.08
N SER A 38 -4.24 -6.08 0.28
CA SER A 38 -3.54 -6.08 1.56
C SER A 38 -4.35 -5.36 2.65
N GLU A 39 -4.93 -4.20 2.32
CA GLU A 39 -5.78 -3.45 3.26
C GLU A 39 -7.06 -4.21 3.63
N ALA A 40 -7.70 -4.89 2.66
CA ALA A 40 -8.87 -5.71 2.94
C ALA A 40 -8.56 -6.87 3.90
N GLN A 41 -7.40 -7.52 3.76
CA GLN A 41 -6.99 -8.61 4.66
C GLN A 41 -6.65 -8.09 6.06
N ARG A 42 -6.00 -6.93 6.16
CA ARG A 42 -5.79 -6.25 7.44
C ARG A 42 -7.11 -6.00 8.16
N GLN A 43 -8.09 -5.44 7.45
CA GLN A 43 -9.40 -5.15 8.02
C GLN A 43 -10.09 -6.40 8.52
N ARG A 44 -10.06 -7.51 7.76
CA ARG A 44 -10.61 -8.80 8.21
C ARG A 44 -9.95 -9.30 9.50
N PHE A 45 -8.62 -9.21 9.59
CA PHE A 45 -7.91 -9.58 10.81
C PHE A 45 -8.30 -8.71 12.01
N ARG A 46 -8.35 -7.38 11.84
CA ARG A 46 -8.68 -6.44 12.93
C ARG A 46 -10.15 -6.44 13.33
N GLN A 47 -11.05 -6.72 12.39
CA GLN A 47 -12.50 -6.80 12.62
C GLN A 47 -12.96 -8.19 13.04
N PHE A 48 -12.04 -9.16 13.14
CA PHE A 48 -12.36 -10.48 13.66
C PHE A 48 -12.97 -10.34 15.06
N TYR A 49 -14.15 -10.91 15.24
CA TYR A 49 -14.86 -10.94 16.50
C TYR A 49 -15.34 -12.37 16.77
N CYS A 50 -14.99 -12.89 17.95
CA CYS A 50 -15.45 -14.21 18.37
C CYS A 50 -16.82 -14.06 19.05
N GLN A 51 -17.86 -14.61 18.42
CA GLN A 51 -19.24 -14.49 18.90
C GLN A 51 -19.57 -15.51 20.01
N GLU A 52 -19.08 -16.75 19.88
CA GLU A 52 -19.26 -17.83 20.87
C GLU A 52 -17.98 -18.68 20.91
N VAL A 53 -17.43 -18.90 22.11
CA VAL A 53 -16.17 -19.66 22.30
C VAL A 53 -16.50 -21.13 22.60
N GLU A 54 -16.98 -21.87 21.62
CA GLU A 54 -17.15 -23.33 21.76
C GLU A 54 -15.81 -24.08 21.59
N ASP A 55 -14.88 -23.54 20.79
CA ASP A 55 -13.57 -24.14 20.54
C ASP A 55 -12.47 -23.06 20.40
N PRO A 56 -11.70 -22.80 21.47
CA PRO A 56 -10.59 -21.85 21.44
C PRO A 56 -9.52 -22.16 20.38
N ARG A 57 -9.32 -23.43 20.01
CA ARG A 57 -8.34 -23.82 19.00
C ARG A 57 -8.78 -23.36 17.62
N LYS A 58 -10.06 -23.47 17.29
CA LYS A 58 -10.60 -22.93 16.03
C LYS A 58 -10.48 -21.41 15.96
N VAL A 59 -10.74 -20.71 17.06
CA VAL A 59 -10.55 -19.26 17.14
C VAL A 59 -9.09 -18.87 16.88
N GLN A 60 -8.15 -19.57 17.52
CA GLN A 60 -6.72 -19.37 17.31
C GLN A 60 -6.32 -19.63 15.85
N SER A 61 -6.68 -20.79 15.29
CA SER A 61 -6.33 -21.15 13.92
C SER A 61 -6.87 -20.14 12.91
N HIS A 62 -8.09 -19.63 13.10
CA HIS A 62 -8.65 -18.62 12.21
C HIS A 62 -7.93 -17.27 12.32
N LEU A 63 -7.57 -16.84 13.54
CA LEU A 63 -6.75 -15.64 13.73
C LEU A 63 -5.37 -15.79 13.07
N GLU A 64 -4.75 -16.96 13.18
CA GLU A 64 -3.49 -17.28 12.51
C GLU A 64 -3.65 -17.17 10.99
N GLU A 65 -4.69 -17.79 10.40
CA GLU A 65 -4.96 -17.69 8.96
C GLU A 65 -5.14 -16.24 8.49
N LEU A 66 -5.94 -15.44 9.20
CA LEU A 66 -6.15 -14.04 8.87
C LEU A 66 -4.86 -13.22 8.97
N CYS A 67 -4.04 -13.49 10.00
CA CYS A 67 -2.74 -12.85 10.18
C CYS A 67 -1.79 -13.18 9.02
N HIS A 68 -1.71 -14.45 8.61
CA HIS A 68 -0.88 -14.89 7.48
C HIS A 68 -1.38 -14.29 6.15
N GLN A 69 -2.70 -14.20 5.93
CA GLN A 69 -3.25 -13.57 4.73
C GLN A 69 -2.93 -12.07 4.63
N TRP A 70 -2.88 -11.38 5.78
CA TRP A 70 -2.51 -9.97 5.83
C TRP A 70 -1.00 -9.76 5.71
N LEU A 71 -0.21 -10.38 6.60
CA LEU A 71 1.23 -10.13 6.72
C LEU A 71 2.09 -10.94 5.76
N LYS A 72 1.56 -12.04 5.19
CA LYS A 72 2.24 -12.92 4.22
C LYS A 72 3.70 -13.24 4.60
N PRO A 73 3.94 -13.82 5.79
CA PRO A 73 5.31 -14.04 6.29
C PRO A 73 6.18 -14.93 5.40
N GLU A 74 5.58 -15.69 4.47
CA GLU A 74 6.30 -16.49 3.48
C GLU A 74 6.88 -15.65 2.33
N SER A 75 6.30 -14.46 2.08
CA SER A 75 6.70 -13.54 1.00
C SER A 75 7.38 -12.28 1.52
N HIS A 76 7.10 -11.88 2.76
CA HIS A 76 7.64 -10.66 3.36
C HIS A 76 8.79 -10.95 4.32
N THR A 77 9.83 -10.12 4.25
CA THR A 77 10.88 -10.09 5.26
C THR A 77 10.36 -9.49 6.56
N LYS A 78 11.09 -9.71 7.67
CA LYS A 78 10.79 -9.11 8.97
C LYS A 78 10.61 -7.58 8.86
N ASP A 79 11.49 -6.91 8.12
CA ASP A 79 11.45 -5.46 8.00
C ASP A 79 10.25 -4.98 7.18
N GLN A 80 9.82 -5.75 6.17
CA GLN A 80 8.58 -5.47 5.43
C GLN A 80 7.34 -5.65 6.31
N ILE A 81 7.32 -6.67 7.18
CA ILE A 81 6.23 -6.86 8.15
C ILE A 81 6.20 -5.69 9.14
N LEU A 82 7.35 -5.29 9.67
CA LEU A 82 7.44 -4.13 10.56
C LEU A 82 6.97 -2.85 9.86
N GLU A 83 7.33 -2.65 8.59
CA GLU A 83 6.87 -1.51 7.80
C GLU A 83 5.34 -1.47 7.66
N LEU A 84 4.68 -2.61 7.45
CA LEU A 84 3.22 -2.70 7.40
C LEU A 84 2.57 -2.31 8.73
N LEU A 85 3.15 -2.76 9.85
CA LEU A 85 2.66 -2.42 11.20
C LEU A 85 2.90 -0.94 11.53
N ILE A 86 4.06 -0.38 11.15
CA ILE A 86 4.37 1.04 11.32
C ILE A 86 3.40 1.88 10.50
N LEU A 87 3.15 1.50 9.24
CA LEU A 87 2.20 2.20 8.38
C LEU A 87 0.78 2.18 8.98
N GLU A 88 0.32 1.01 9.45
CA GLU A 88 -0.98 0.91 10.12
C GLU A 88 -1.06 1.87 11.32
N GLN A 89 -0.07 1.81 12.22
CA GLN A 89 -0.04 2.63 13.42
C GLN A 89 0.09 4.13 13.10
N PHE A 90 0.86 4.47 12.07
CA PHE A 90 1.01 5.84 11.58
C PHE A 90 -0.32 6.37 11.06
N LEU A 91 -1.02 5.62 10.21
CA LEU A 91 -2.32 6.02 9.70
C LEU A 91 -3.37 6.13 10.81
N ALA A 92 -3.30 5.27 11.83
CA ALA A 92 -4.19 5.30 12.98
C ALA A 92 -3.95 6.51 13.92
N SER A 93 -2.74 7.08 13.95
CA SER A 93 -2.41 8.22 14.80
C SER A 93 -2.76 9.58 14.17
N LEU A 94 -3.14 9.62 12.89
CA LEU A 94 -3.49 10.86 12.20
C LEU A 94 -4.86 11.39 12.64
N PRO A 95 -5.04 12.73 12.72
CA PRO A 95 -6.36 13.33 12.91
C PRO A 95 -7.34 12.91 11.80
N PRO A 96 -8.64 12.73 12.06
CA PRO A 96 -9.60 12.13 11.12
C PRO A 96 -9.57 12.75 9.71
N LYS A 97 -9.59 14.09 9.60
CA LYS A 97 -9.54 14.79 8.31
C LYS A 97 -8.30 14.44 7.48
N LEU A 98 -7.16 14.31 8.15
CA LEU A 98 -5.89 13.98 7.50
C LEU A 98 -5.80 12.49 7.20
N GLN A 99 -6.28 11.66 8.13
CA GLN A 99 -6.37 10.21 7.98
C GLN A 99 -7.17 9.85 6.72
N ASP A 100 -8.40 10.37 6.57
CA ASP A 100 -9.26 10.11 5.42
C ASP A 100 -8.57 10.49 4.10
N TRP A 101 -7.91 11.67 4.09
CA TRP A 101 -7.23 12.15 2.90
C TRP A 101 -6.01 11.29 2.55
N VAL A 102 -5.15 10.93 3.53
CA VAL A 102 -3.97 10.11 3.29
C VAL A 102 -4.38 8.69 2.89
N GLN A 103 -5.33 8.08 3.58
CA GLN A 103 -5.84 6.75 3.25
C GLN A 103 -6.48 6.69 1.85
N SER A 104 -7.14 7.77 1.40
CA SER A 104 -7.68 7.85 0.03
C SER A 104 -6.62 7.68 -1.07
N LYS A 105 -5.36 8.00 -0.75
CA LYS A 105 -4.21 7.88 -1.66
C LYS A 105 -3.52 6.51 -1.57
N ARG A 106 -3.91 5.68 -0.61
CA ARG A 106 -3.46 4.29 -0.41
C ARG A 106 -1.93 4.16 -0.39
N PRO A 107 -1.23 4.84 0.53
CA PRO A 107 0.21 4.66 0.68
C PRO A 107 0.57 3.20 0.96
N GLN A 108 1.68 2.74 0.40
CA GLN A 108 2.22 1.40 0.62
C GLN A 108 3.31 1.36 1.70
N THR A 109 3.85 2.53 2.04
CA THR A 109 4.87 2.68 3.08
C THR A 109 4.58 3.89 3.94
N SER A 110 5.09 3.88 5.16
CA SER A 110 5.10 5.00 6.08
C SER A 110 5.74 6.24 5.44
N SER A 111 6.84 6.07 4.69
CA SER A 111 7.49 7.17 3.97
C SER A 111 6.58 7.80 2.91
N GLN A 112 5.81 6.99 2.17
CA GLN A 112 4.80 7.51 1.23
C GLN A 112 3.69 8.27 1.98
N ALA A 113 3.23 7.74 3.11
CA ALA A 113 2.22 8.40 3.94
C ALA A 113 2.70 9.74 4.50
N VAL A 114 3.97 9.82 4.92
CA VAL A 114 4.61 11.08 5.37
C VAL A 114 4.68 12.08 4.22
N ALA A 115 5.18 11.69 3.05
CA ALA A 115 5.24 12.58 1.89
C ALA A 115 3.86 13.12 1.49
N LEU A 116 2.82 12.28 1.56
CA LEU A 116 1.44 12.68 1.36
C LEU A 116 0.99 13.71 2.42
N MET A 117 1.26 13.45 3.70
CA MET A 117 0.93 14.37 4.80
C MET A 117 1.62 15.73 4.63
N GLU A 118 2.90 15.76 4.28
CA GLU A 118 3.64 16.99 4.02
C GLU A 118 3.03 17.80 2.86
N ASN A 119 2.63 17.13 1.79
CA ASN A 119 1.94 17.76 0.66
C ASN A 119 0.57 18.34 1.06
N PHE A 120 -0.18 17.63 1.92
CA PHE A 120 -1.44 18.13 2.46
C PHE A 120 -1.23 19.37 3.33
N LEU A 121 -0.22 19.37 4.20
CA LEU A 121 0.09 20.50 5.07
C LEU A 121 0.55 21.72 4.26
N ARG A 122 1.36 21.54 3.22
CA ARG A 122 1.78 22.62 2.33
C ARG A 122 0.63 23.26 1.57
N SER A 123 -0.41 22.48 1.25
CA SER A 123 -1.59 22.97 0.52
C SER A 123 -2.67 23.59 1.42
N GLN A 124 -2.50 23.56 2.75
CA GLN A 124 -3.38 24.20 3.72
C GLN A 124 -2.66 25.42 4.34
N PRO A 125 -2.98 26.67 3.96
CA PRO A 125 -2.20 27.82 4.40
C PRO A 125 -2.20 28.07 5.91
N GLU A 126 -3.20 27.63 6.69
CA GLU A 126 -3.20 27.80 8.15
C GLU A 126 -4.00 26.70 8.88
N VAL A 127 -3.32 25.68 9.39
CA VAL A 127 -3.77 24.94 10.59
C VAL A 127 -2.54 24.71 11.46
N LYS A 128 -2.30 25.63 12.39
CA LYS A 128 -1.25 25.50 13.41
C LYS A 128 -1.48 24.19 14.18
N SER A 129 -0.57 23.25 13.97
CA SER A 129 -0.50 21.95 14.63
C SER A 129 -0.40 22.13 16.14
N LYS A 130 -1.39 21.64 16.89
CA LYS A 130 -1.12 21.20 18.26
C LYS A 130 -0.24 19.95 18.16
N PRO A 131 0.87 19.85 18.92
CA PRO A 131 1.73 18.68 18.86
C PRO A 131 0.97 17.46 19.37
N CYS A 132 1.15 16.31 18.71
CA CYS A 132 0.85 15.02 19.32
C CYS A 132 1.75 14.89 20.56
N GLN A 133 1.15 14.76 21.74
CA GLN A 133 1.89 14.37 22.93
C GLN A 133 2.14 12.86 22.86
N VAL A 134 3.41 12.49 22.98
CA VAL A 134 3.90 11.11 23.09
C VAL A 134 3.79 10.67 24.55
#